data_AF-A0AAQ2XL49-F1
#
_entry.id   AF-A0AAQ2XL49-F1
#
_cell.length_a   1.000
_cell.length_b   1.000
_cell.length_c   1.000
_cell.angle_alpha   90.00
_cell.angle_beta   90.00
_cell.angle_gamma   90.00
#
_symmetry.space_group_name_H-M   'P 1'
#
loop_
_entity.id
_entity.type
_entity.pdbx_description
1 polymer ?
#
loop_
_entity_poly.entity_id
_entity_poly.type
_entity_poly.pdbx_seq_one_letter_code
_entity_poly.pdbx_strand_id
1 'polypeptide(L)'
;MKKFQFSLQKVLEYRMTLEDQAKAKFANVQRIINQTEQEIVELGHEKRDMMDVREFNLGRLQVQRRYLAELDNEIMAAQSRLRDLHVEHQKALNEYVEAQKERKVLEKLRDKQKEDYQLEANHEEQKQLDEMANRPKYKMA
;
A
#
# COMPACT_ATOMS: atom_id res chain seq x y z
N MET A 1 37.14 10.28 7.94
CA MET A 1 35.90 11.09 7.95
C MET A 1 34.88 10.50 8.92
N LYS A 2 33.98 11.33 9.46
CA LYS A 2 32.83 10.85 10.24
C LYS A 2 31.86 10.09 9.30
N LYS A 3 30.93 9.30 9.84
CA LYS A 3 29.86 8.70 9.01
C LYS A 3 28.74 9.72 8.86
N PHE A 4 28.11 9.80 7.68
CA PHE A 4 26.90 10.60 7.47
C PHE A 4 25.80 10.16 8.44
N GLN A 5 25.14 11.14 9.08
CA GLN A 5 24.01 10.90 9.97
C GLN A 5 22.87 11.83 9.58
N PHE A 6 21.74 11.24 9.19
CA PHE A 6 20.54 12.01 8.88
C PHE A 6 19.76 12.31 10.16
N SER A 7 19.59 13.58 10.49
CA SER A 7 18.95 14.02 11.73
C SER A 7 17.49 13.54 11.87
N LEU A 8 16.80 13.35 10.75
CA LEU A 8 15.40 12.90 10.71
C LEU A 8 15.25 11.40 10.41
N GLN A 9 16.30 10.59 10.58
CA GLN A 9 16.27 9.16 10.27
C GLN A 9 15.13 8.41 10.99
N LYS A 10 14.91 8.68 12.28
CA LYS A 10 13.80 8.07 13.04
C LYS A 10 12.43 8.48 12.51
N VAL A 11 12.28 9.71 12.02
CA VAL A 11 11.03 10.20 11.43
C VAL A 11 10.78 9.51 10.09
N LEU A 12 11.82 9.32 9.27
CA LEU A 12 11.74 8.57 8.02
C LEU A 12 11.31 7.11 8.26
N GLU A 13 11.89 6.43 9.25
CA GLU A 13 11.51 5.06 9.63
C GLU A 13 10.06 4.96 10.10
N TYR A 14 9.60 5.94 10.89
CA TYR A 14 8.20 6.03 11.28
C TYR A 14 7.27 6.21 10.06
N ARG A 15 7.63 7.09 9.11
CA ARG A 15 6.85 7.28 7.88
C ARG A 15 6.84 6.04 6.98
N MET A 16 7.93 5.27 6.94
CA MET A 16 7.95 3.96 6.27
C MET A 16 6.93 3.00 6.89
N THR A 17 6.90 2.95 8.22
CA THR A 17 5.94 2.10 8.95
C THR A 17 4.49 2.50 8.66
N LEU A 18 4.21 3.80 8.59
CA LEU A 18 2.88 4.31 8.23
C LEU A 18 2.49 3.97 6.77
N GLU A 19 3.42 4.08 5.82
CA GLU A 19 3.20 3.64 4.44
C GLU A 19 2.86 2.14 4.38
N ASP A 20 3.61 1.30 5.09
CA ASP A 20 3.38 -0.15 5.14
C ASP A 20 2.01 -0.50 5.74
N GLN A 21 1.60 0.19 6.81
CA GLN A 21 0.28 0.02 7.42
C GLN A 21 -0.84 0.42 6.45
N ALA A 22 -0.72 1.57 5.78
CA ALA A 22 -1.70 2.03 4.81
C ALA A 22 -1.80 1.07 3.60
N LYS A 23 -0.66 0.55 3.14
CA LYS A 23 -0.60 -0.47 2.09
C LYS A 23 -1.29 -1.77 2.49
N ALA A 24 -1.06 -2.23 3.73
CA ALA A 24 -1.71 -3.42 4.25
C ALA A 24 -3.24 -3.25 4.34
N LYS A 25 -3.72 -2.07 4.79
CA LYS A 25 -5.14 -1.74 4.81
C LYS A 25 -5.74 -1.78 3.40
N PHE A 26 -5.11 -1.11 2.43
CA PHE A 26 -5.52 -1.12 1.03
C PHE A 26 -5.63 -2.55 0.47
N ALA A 27 -4.58 -3.36 0.67
CA ALA A 27 -4.57 -4.75 0.22
C ALA A 27 -5.66 -5.60 0.87
N ASN A 28 -5.94 -5.38 2.16
CA ASN A 28 -7.01 -6.10 2.85
C ASN A 28 -8.40 -5.74 2.29
N VAL A 29 -8.67 -4.47 2.03
CA VAL A 29 -9.95 -4.05 1.43
C VAL A 29 -10.10 -4.65 0.03
N GLN A 30 -9.06 -4.62 -0.80
CA GLN A 30 -9.09 -5.27 -2.12
C GLN A 30 -9.34 -6.78 -2.02
N ARG A 31 -8.75 -7.46 -1.03
CA ARG A 31 -9.01 -8.89 -0.79
C ARG A 31 -10.49 -9.14 -0.45
N ILE A 32 -11.10 -8.30 0.37
CA ILE A 32 -12.52 -8.42 0.74
C ILE A 32 -13.41 -8.15 -0.48
N ILE A 33 -13.09 -7.15 -1.31
CA ILE A 33 -13.78 -6.91 -2.59
C ILE A 33 -13.80 -8.18 -3.44
N ASN A 34 -12.63 -8.79 -3.68
CA ASN A 34 -12.54 -10.01 -4.49
C ASN A 34 -13.37 -11.16 -3.91
N GLN A 35 -13.42 -11.28 -2.58
CA GLN A 35 -14.25 -12.29 -1.90
C GLN A 35 -15.74 -12.03 -2.09
N THR A 36 -16.18 -10.77 -1.95
CA THR A 36 -17.59 -10.40 -2.16
C THR A 36 -18.02 -10.52 -3.62
N GLU A 37 -17.13 -10.21 -4.58
CA GLU A 37 -17.40 -10.46 -6.00
C GLU A 37 -17.59 -11.95 -6.28
N GLN A 38 -16.73 -12.80 -5.71
CA GLN A 38 -16.85 -14.25 -5.81
C GLN A 38 -18.14 -14.77 -5.18
N GLU A 39 -18.52 -14.27 -4.00
CA GLU A 39 -19.80 -14.57 -3.32
C GLU A 39 -21.00 -14.25 -4.24
N ILE A 40 -21.02 -13.08 -4.88
CA ILE A 40 -22.09 -12.70 -5.82
C ILE A 40 -22.16 -13.65 -7.02
N VAL A 41 -21.01 -14.08 -7.54
CA VAL A 41 -20.95 -15.03 -8.66
C VAL A 41 -21.51 -16.39 -8.24
N GLU A 42 -21.12 -16.90 -7.06
CA GLU A 42 -21.58 -18.17 -6.51
C GLU A 42 -23.10 -18.17 -6.27
N LEU A 43 -23.63 -17.14 -5.61
CA LEU A 43 -25.07 -16.95 -5.43
C LEU A 43 -25.82 -16.86 -6.77
N GLY A 44 -25.22 -16.21 -7.76
CA GLY A 44 -25.78 -16.14 -9.11
C GLY A 44 -25.84 -17.48 -9.83
N HIS A 45 -24.84 -18.34 -9.63
CA HIS A 45 -24.83 -19.71 -10.13
C HIS A 45 -25.89 -20.57 -9.43
N GLU A 46 -25.93 -20.53 -8.10
CA GLU A 46 -26.90 -21.27 -7.29
C GLU A 46 -28.35 -20.89 -7.65
N LYS A 47 -28.61 -19.59 -7.83
CA LYS A 47 -29.91 -19.11 -8.30
C LYS A 47 -30.28 -19.69 -9.66
N ARG A 48 -29.34 -19.69 -10.61
CA ARG A 48 -29.56 -20.23 -11.96
C ARG A 48 -29.88 -21.73 -11.91
N ASP A 49 -29.08 -22.48 -11.17
CA ASP A 49 -29.27 -23.93 -11.01
C ASP A 49 -30.65 -24.22 -10.40
N MET A 50 -31.07 -23.44 -9.40
CA MET A 50 -32.39 -23.59 -8.79
C MET A 50 -33.54 -23.21 -9.72
N MET A 51 -33.35 -22.27 -10.66
CA MET A 51 -34.36 -21.92 -11.67
C MET A 51 -34.54 -23.01 -12.73
N ASP A 52 -33.49 -23.78 -13.03
CA ASP A 52 -33.53 -24.87 -14.01
C ASP A 52 -34.23 -26.14 -13.49
N VAL A 53 -34.39 -26.26 -12.17
CA VAL A 53 -35.15 -27.35 -11.54
C VAL A 53 -36.66 -27.17 -11.77
N ARG A 54 -37.26 -28.07 -12.56
CA ARG A 54 -38.72 -28.14 -12.73
C ARG A 54 -39.37 -28.86 -11.56
N GLU A 55 -40.18 -28.15 -10.77
CA GLU A 55 -41.01 -28.78 -9.73
C GLU A 55 -42.51 -28.78 -10.04
N PHE A 56 -43.12 -29.95 -9.90
CA PHE A 56 -44.53 -30.19 -10.25
C PHE A 56 -45.44 -30.29 -9.01
N ASN A 57 -44.85 -30.38 -7.82
CA ASN A 57 -45.58 -30.35 -6.56
C ASN A 57 -45.75 -28.89 -6.08
N LEU A 58 -47.00 -28.46 -5.87
CA LEU A 58 -47.32 -27.07 -5.46
C LEU A 58 -46.60 -26.65 -4.17
N GLY A 59 -46.51 -27.54 -3.18
CA GLY A 59 -45.80 -27.25 -1.92
C GLY A 59 -44.31 -27.03 -2.13
N ARG A 60 -43.67 -27.87 -2.95
CA ARG A 60 -42.25 -27.71 -3.31
C ARG A 60 -41.99 -26.47 -4.14
N LEU A 61 -42.90 -26.12 -5.05
CA LEU A 61 -42.83 -24.89 -5.85
C LEU A 61 -42.86 -23.64 -4.96
N GLN A 62 -43.67 -23.62 -3.90
CA GLN A 62 -43.70 -22.52 -2.94
C GLN A 62 -42.37 -22.39 -2.18
N VAL A 63 -41.78 -23.52 -1.76
CA VAL A 63 -40.48 -23.53 -1.09
C VAL A 63 -39.38 -23.02 -2.03
N GLN A 64 -39.34 -23.52 -3.27
CA GLN A 64 -38.40 -23.05 -4.30
C GLN A 64 -38.51 -21.54 -4.54
N ARG A 65 -39.74 -21.00 -4.67
CA ARG A 65 -39.94 -19.55 -4.85
C ARG A 65 -39.44 -18.73 -3.67
N ARG A 66 -39.68 -19.18 -2.43
CA ARG A 66 -39.18 -18.50 -1.23
C ARG A 66 -37.67 -18.49 -1.20
N TYR A 67 -37.05 -19.61 -1.52
CA TYR A 67 -35.60 -19.73 -1.56
C TYR A 67 -34.96 -18.86 -2.65
N LEU A 68 -35.53 -18.82 -3.86
CA LEU A 68 -35.10 -17.91 -4.92
C LEU A 68 -35.20 -16.43 -4.50
N ALA A 69 -36.24 -16.06 -3.77
CA ALA A 69 -36.38 -14.70 -3.25
C ALA A 69 -35.32 -14.39 -2.17
N GLU A 70 -34.93 -15.38 -1.36
CA GLU A 70 -33.85 -15.21 -0.39
C GLU A 70 -32.50 -15.03 -1.08
N LEU A 71 -32.19 -15.84 -2.10
CA LEU A 71 -30.98 -15.67 -2.91
C LEU A 71 -30.93 -14.27 -3.56
N ASP A 72 -32.07 -13.74 -4.02
CA ASP A 72 -32.15 -12.37 -4.54
C ASP A 72 -31.82 -11.33 -3.47
N ASN A 73 -32.33 -11.49 -2.24
CA ASN A 73 -32.01 -10.61 -1.14
C ASN A 73 -30.52 -10.67 -0.77
N GLU A 74 -29.94 -11.87 -0.72
CA GLU A 74 -28.51 -12.08 -0.42
C GLU A 74 -27.63 -11.43 -1.49
N ILE A 75 -27.94 -11.62 -2.78
CA ILE A 75 -27.22 -10.96 -3.88
C ILE A 75 -27.32 -9.44 -3.76
N MET A 76 -28.51 -8.89 -3.49
CA MET A 76 -28.69 -7.45 -3.32
C MET A 76 -27.89 -6.90 -2.13
N ALA A 77 -27.85 -7.64 -1.02
CA ALA A 77 -27.07 -7.28 0.16
C ALA A 77 -25.56 -7.32 -0.11
N ALA A 78 -25.07 -8.36 -0.78
CA ALA A 78 -23.66 -8.48 -1.18
C ALA A 78 -23.26 -7.37 -2.16
N GLN A 79 -24.10 -7.05 -3.14
CA GLN A 79 -23.88 -5.92 -4.05
C GLN A 79 -23.85 -4.56 -3.32
N SER A 80 -24.68 -4.38 -2.28
CA SER A 80 -24.61 -3.17 -1.45
C SER A 80 -23.31 -3.08 -0.69
N ARG A 81 -22.89 -4.19 -0.07
CA ARG A 81 -21.60 -4.28 0.63
C ARG A 81 -20.44 -3.99 -0.32
N LEU A 82 -20.48 -4.50 -1.56
CA LEU A 82 -19.47 -4.26 -2.57
C LEU A 82 -19.34 -2.76 -2.91
N ARG A 83 -20.46 -2.04 -3.02
CA ARG A 83 -20.44 -0.57 -3.22
C ARG A 83 -19.74 0.15 -2.07
N ASP A 84 -20.06 -0.22 -0.83
CA ASP A 84 -19.44 0.39 0.35
C ASP A 84 -17.92 0.07 0.41
N LEU A 85 -17.55 -1.16 0.07
CA LEU A 85 -16.15 -1.59 -0.01
C LEU A 85 -15.37 -0.82 -1.08
N HIS A 86 -15.96 -0.50 -2.23
CA HIS A 86 -15.29 0.34 -3.23
C HIS A 86 -15.03 1.77 -2.71
N VAL A 87 -15.95 2.34 -1.93
CA VAL A 87 -15.73 3.64 -1.28
C VAL A 87 -14.59 3.54 -0.26
N GLU A 88 -14.57 2.48 0.54
CA GLU A 88 -13.47 2.24 1.49
C GLU A 88 -12.13 2.02 0.79
N HIS A 89 -12.14 1.28 -0.32
CA HIS A 89 -10.95 1.00 -1.12
C HIS A 89 -10.34 2.28 -1.67
N GLN A 90 -11.17 3.18 -2.19
CA GLN A 90 -10.69 4.48 -2.67
C GLN A 90 -10.11 5.33 -1.54
N LYS A 91 -10.71 5.29 -0.35
CA LYS A 91 -10.16 5.98 0.84
C LYS A 91 -8.81 5.41 1.24
N ALA A 92 -8.70 4.07 1.33
CA ALA A 92 -7.46 3.39 1.68
C ALA A 92 -6.35 3.62 0.63
N LEU A 93 -6.70 3.69 -0.65
CA LEU A 93 -5.76 4.05 -1.72
C LEU A 93 -5.22 5.46 -1.55
N ASN A 94 -6.11 6.42 -1.28
CA ASN A 94 -5.69 7.81 -1.05
C ASN A 94 -4.77 7.93 0.18
N GLU A 95 -5.11 7.27 1.29
CA GLU A 95 -4.27 7.20 2.48
C GLU A 95 -2.88 6.62 2.18
N TYR A 96 -2.80 5.53 1.43
CA TYR A 96 -1.53 4.91 1.02
C TYR A 96 -0.69 5.84 0.13
N VAL A 97 -1.32 6.49 -0.85
CA VAL A 97 -0.64 7.45 -1.74
C VAL A 97 -0.09 8.64 -0.96
N GLU A 98 -0.85 9.19 -0.02
CA GLU A 98 -0.38 10.30 0.81
C GLU A 98 0.77 9.87 1.74
N ALA A 99 0.67 8.73 2.42
CA ALA A 99 1.75 8.20 3.24
C ALA A 99 3.05 7.98 2.42
N GLN A 100 2.91 7.47 1.21
CA GLN A 100 4.03 7.32 0.29
C GLN A 100 4.65 8.66 -0.11
N LYS A 101 3.85 9.70 -0.37
CA LYS A 101 4.35 11.04 -0.68
C LYS A 101 5.15 11.61 0.50
N GLU A 102 4.61 11.53 1.71
CA GLU A 102 5.28 12.02 2.92
C GLU A 102 6.62 11.33 3.17
N ARG A 103 6.68 9.99 3.02
CA ARG A 103 7.94 9.24 3.11
C ARG A 103 8.94 9.69 2.04
N LYS A 104 8.49 9.81 0.78
CA LYS A 104 9.35 10.21 -0.36
C LYS A 104 9.94 11.61 -0.16
N VAL A 105 9.23 12.53 0.48
CA VAL A 105 9.77 13.87 0.80
C VAL A 105 10.98 13.76 1.72
N LEU A 106 10.90 12.97 2.79
CA LEU A 106 12.02 12.77 3.72
C LEU A 106 13.17 11.99 3.10
N GLU A 107 12.86 11.00 2.26
CA GLU A 107 13.87 10.26 1.51
C GLU A 107 14.69 11.18 0.60
N LYS A 108 14.02 12.03 -0.20
CA LYS A 108 14.70 13.02 -1.05
C LYS A 108 15.54 14.00 -0.23
N LEU A 109 15.05 14.44 0.93
CA LEU A 109 15.80 15.33 1.82
C LEU A 109 17.07 14.65 2.34
N ARG A 110 16.97 13.38 2.78
CA ARG A 110 18.12 12.58 3.22
C ARG A 110 19.15 12.44 2.10
N ASP A 111 18.70 12.09 0.90
CA ASP A 111 19.59 11.81 -0.21
C ASP A 111 20.33 13.08 -0.64
N LYS A 112 19.66 14.24 -0.65
CA LYS A 112 20.30 15.54 -0.87
C LYS A 112 21.35 15.86 0.20
N GLN A 113 21.02 15.71 1.48
CA GLN A 113 21.98 15.97 2.56
C GLN A 113 23.19 15.02 2.50
N LYS A 114 22.99 13.79 2.04
CA LYS A 114 24.07 12.82 1.86
C LYS A 114 24.99 13.22 0.70
N GLU A 115 24.43 13.74 -0.38
CA GLU A 115 25.19 14.28 -1.51
C GLU A 115 26.03 15.49 -1.08
N ASP A 116 25.42 16.46 -0.40
CA ASP A 116 26.11 17.64 0.15
C ASP A 116 27.26 17.24 1.08
N TYR A 117 27.00 16.27 1.98
CA TYR A 117 28.01 15.71 2.88
C TYR A 117 29.21 15.10 2.13
N GLN A 118 28.96 14.36 1.05
CA GLN A 118 30.01 13.73 0.26
C GLN A 118 30.84 14.77 -0.49
N LEU A 119 30.22 15.83 -1.00
CA LEU A 119 30.92 16.93 -1.66
C LEU A 119 31.86 17.66 -0.70
N GLU A 120 31.37 17.98 0.50
CA GLU A 120 32.18 18.66 1.53
C GLU A 120 33.34 17.79 2.02
N ALA A 121 33.08 16.50 2.24
CA ALA A 121 34.10 15.50 2.53
C ALA A 121 35.21 15.47 1.46
N ASN A 122 34.85 15.35 0.19
CA ASN A 122 35.82 15.31 -0.90
C ASN A 122 36.66 16.61 -0.97
N HIS A 123 36.04 17.75 -0.73
CA HIS A 123 36.73 19.05 -0.70
C HIS A 123 37.71 19.16 0.47
N GLU A 124 37.35 18.68 1.67
CA GLU A 124 38.28 18.60 2.81
C GLU A 124 39.45 17.66 2.53
N GLU A 125 39.21 16.49 1.93
CA GLU A 125 40.26 15.55 1.53
C GLU A 125 41.24 16.18 0.53
N GLN A 126 40.72 16.86 -0.50
CA GLN A 126 41.55 17.54 -1.49
C GLN A 126 42.39 18.64 -0.85
N LYS A 127 41.82 19.44 0.05
CA LYS A 127 42.55 20.48 0.79
C LYS A 127 43.68 19.88 1.64
N GLN A 128 43.43 18.76 2.33
CA GLN A 128 44.45 18.06 3.12
C GLN A 128 45.59 17.54 2.23
N LEU A 129 45.28 16.99 1.06
CA LEU A 129 46.30 16.54 0.10
C LEU A 129 47.16 17.69 -0.42
N ASP A 130 46.56 18.82 -0.76
CA ASP A 130 47.28 20.02 -1.22
C ASP A 130 48.19 20.60 -0.13
N GLU A 131 47.73 20.62 1.12
CA GLU A 131 48.52 21.04 2.28
C GLU A 131 49.71 20.09 2.53
N MET A 132 49.53 18.78 2.37
CA MET A 132 50.61 17.79 2.46
C MET A 132 51.61 17.93 1.32
N ALA A 133 51.16 18.22 0.09
CA ALA A 133 52.02 18.41 -1.08
C ALA A 133 52.85 19.70 -1.01
N ASN A 134 52.30 20.78 -0.45
CA ASN A 134 52.98 22.07 -0.28
C ASN A 134 53.86 22.16 0.97
N ARG A 135 53.97 21.10 1.77
CA ARG A 135 54.87 21.08 2.94
C ARG A 135 56.33 21.10 2.46
N PRO A 136 57.15 22.09 2.84
CA PRO A 136 58.52 22.17 2.38
C PRO A 136 59.29 20.93 2.82
N LYS A 137 59.96 20.27 1.85
CA LYS A 137 60.92 19.21 2.17
C LYS A 137 62.03 19.84 2.99
N TYR A 138 62.07 19.56 4.29
CA TYR A 138 63.23 19.87 5.12
C TYR A 138 64.43 19.19 4.47
N LYS A 139 65.32 19.98 3.84
CA LYS A 139 66.66 19.52 3.50
C LYS A 139 67.38 19.35 4.84
N MET A 140 67.49 18.11 5.31
CA MET A 140 68.51 17.79 6.30
C MET A 140 69.86 17.79 5.59
N ALA A 141 70.78 18.55 6.19
CA ALA A 141 72.13 18.82 5.72
C ALA A 141 72.98 17.54 5.61
#